data_AF-A0A373NTK6-F1
#
_entry.id   AF-A0A373NTK6-F1
#
_cell.length_a   1.000
_cell.length_b   1.000
_cell.length_c   1.000
_cell.angle_alpha   90.00
_cell.angle_beta   90.00
_cell.angle_gamma   90.00
#
_symmetry.space_group_name_H-M   'P 1'
#
loop_
_entity.id
_entity.type
_entity.pdbx_description
1 polymer ?
#
loop_
_entity_poly.entity_id
_entity_poly.type
_entity_poly.pdbx_seq_one_letter_code
_entity_poly.pdbx_strand_id
1 'polypeptide(L)' 'MTTKHKDVTSRLVSLNPALARQAREVLDVNKSERHIRGGLATREKYLHQHKELE' A
#
# COMPACT_ATOMS: atom_id res chain seq x y z
N MET A 1 -5.04 9.51 6.15
CA MET A 1 -5.46 8.20 6.72
C MET A 1 -6.80 7.84 6.12
N THR A 2 -6.90 6.76 5.34
CA THR A 2 -8.20 6.33 4.76
C THR A 2 -9.02 5.57 5.80
N THR A 3 -10.33 5.50 5.59
CA THR A 3 -11.26 4.76 6.48
C THR A 3 -10.83 3.30 6.65
N LYS A 4 -10.48 2.62 5.54
CA LYS A 4 -9.93 1.25 5.57
C LYS A 4 -8.66 1.15 6.41
N HIS A 5 -7.76 2.14 6.30
CA HIS A 5 -6.51 2.11 7.05
C HIS A 5 -6.73 2.31 8.55
N LYS A 6 -7.68 3.17 8.96
CA LYS A 6 -8.06 3.36 10.37
C LYS A 6 -8.66 2.08 10.97
N ASP A 7 -9.49 1.38 10.21
CA ASP A 7 -10.10 0.13 10.63
C ASP A 7 -9.07 -0.98 10.85
N VAL A 8 -8.12 -1.15 9.92
CA VAL A 8 -7.11 -2.21 10.01
C VAL A 8 -6.05 -1.93 11.08
N THR A 9 -5.63 -0.68 11.28
CA THR A 9 -4.54 -0.39 12.23
C THR A 9 -4.97 -0.04 13.65
N SER A 10 -6.23 0.35 13.85
CA SER A 10 -6.72 0.78 15.16
C SER A 10 -7.88 -0.08 15.63
N ARG A 11 -8.97 -0.17 14.85
CA ARG A 11 -10.18 -0.86 15.29
C ARG A 11 -9.98 -2.38 15.37
N LEU A 12 -9.25 -2.96 14.42
CA LEU A 12 -8.99 -4.39 14.36
C LEU A 12 -8.15 -4.88 15.55
N VAL A 13 -7.21 -4.05 16.04
CA VAL A 13 -6.39 -4.39 17.22
C VAL A 13 -7.26 -4.59 18.46
N SER A 14 -8.27 -3.75 18.66
CA SER A 14 -9.20 -3.87 19.80
C SER A 14 -10.21 -5.00 19.65
N LEU A 15 -10.64 -5.31 18.41
CA LEU A 15 -11.65 -6.34 18.15
C LEU A 15 -11.07 -7.75 18.05
N ASN A 16 -9.92 -7.90 17.38
CA ASN A 16 -9.28 -9.19 17.16
C ASN A 16 -7.75 -9.02 17.06
N PRO A 17 -7.03 -9.07 18.20
CA PRO A 17 -5.59 -8.90 18.25
C PRO A 17 -4.81 -9.93 17.42
N ALA A 18 -5.30 -11.17 17.33
CA ALA A 18 -4.65 -12.23 16.58
C ALA A 18 -4.66 -11.93 15.07
N LEU A 19 -5.81 -11.53 14.53
CA LEU A 19 -5.95 -11.12 13.13
C LEU A 19 -5.20 -9.81 12.85
N ALA A 20 -5.17 -8.88 13.81
CA ALA A 20 -4.39 -7.64 13.67
C ALA A 20 -2.89 -7.90 13.50
N ARG A 21 -2.34 -8.90 14.19
CA ARG A 21 -0.93 -9.30 14.04
C ARG A 21 -0.65 -9.85 12.64
N GLN A 22 -1.52 -10.70 12.11
CA GLN A 22 -1.40 -11.21 10.73
C GLN A 22 -1.49 -10.08 9.71
N ALA A 23 -2.41 -9.14 9.90
CA ALA A 23 -2.53 -7.96 9.03
C ALA A 23 -1.28 -7.06 9.10
N ARG A 24 -0.62 -6.96 10.26
CA ARG A 24 0.63 -6.21 10.42
C ARG A 24 1.74 -6.77 9.53
N GLU A 25 1.93 -8.08 9.51
CA GLU A 25 2.94 -8.73 8.67
C GLU A 25 2.77 -8.34 7.19
N VAL A 26 1.54 -8.41 6.68
CA VAL A 26 1.22 -8.01 5.30
C VAL A 26 1.46 -6.51 5.07
N LEU A 27 1.11 -5.65 6.03
CA LEU A 27 1.34 -4.21 5.92
C LEU A 27 2.83 -3.87 5.90
N ASP A 28 3.66 -4.58 6.64
CA ASP A 28 5.10 -4.35 6.71
C ASP A 28 5.78 -4.73 5.39
N VAL A 29 5.41 -5.87 4.80
CA VAL A 29 5.83 -6.26 3.43
C VAL A 29 5.40 -5.21 2.41
N ASN A 30 4.13 -4.80 2.44
CA ASN A 30 3.64 -3.77 1.53
C ASN A 30 4.41 -2.44 1.64
N LYS A 31 4.85 -2.10 2.85
CA LYS A 31 5.59 -0.87 3.13
C LYS A 31 7.04 -0.96 2.64
N SER A 32 7.70 -2.11 2.79
CA SER A 32 9.06 -2.32 2.28
C SER A 32 9.10 -2.26 0.75
N GLU A 33 8.11 -2.85 0.08
CA GLU A 33 7.99 -2.88 -1.38
C GLU A 33 7.47 -1.58 -2.00
N ARG A 34 6.94 -0.65 -1.17
CA ARG A 34 6.31 0.59 -1.65
C ARG A 34 7.23 1.41 -2.55
N HIS A 35 8.53 1.47 -2.24
CA HIS A 35 9.49 2.26 -3.01
C HIS A 35 9.74 1.67 -4.41
N ILE A 36 9.76 0.33 -4.53
CA ILE A 36 9.86 -0.37 -5.81
C ILE A 36 8.62 -0.04 -6.66
N ARG A 37 7.43 -0.19 -6.07
CA ARG A 37 6.17 0.17 -6.75
C ARG A 37 6.11 1.64 -7.15
N GLY A 38 6.63 2.55 -6.32
CA GLY A 38 6.72 3.98 -6.64
C GLY A 38 7.65 4.28 -7.83
N GLY A 39 8.77 3.58 -7.93
CA GLY A 39 9.68 3.68 -9.07
C GLY A 39 9.02 3.19 -10.36
N LEU A 40 8.33 2.04 -10.31
CA LEU A 40 7.57 1.50 -11.44
C LEU A 40 6.46 2.45 -11.89
N ALA A 41 5.67 2.98 -10.96
CA ALA A 41 4.60 3.94 -11.28
C ALA A 41 5.13 5.23 -11.94
N THR A 42 6.30 5.72 -11.50
CA THR A 42 6.93 6.89 -12.11
C THR A 42 7.37 6.57 -13.55
N ARG A 43 8.03 5.43 -13.76
CA ARG A 43 8.43 4.97 -15.10
C ARG A 43 7.23 4.82 -16.03
N GLU A 44 6.17 4.17 -15.57
CA GLU A 44 4.93 3.98 -16.34
C GLU A 44 4.27 5.31 -16.71
N LYS A 45 4.19 6.27 -15.78
CA LYS A 45 3.64 7.61 -16.06
C LYS A 45 4.32 8.25 -17.28
N TYR A 46 5.66 8.28 -17.31
CA TYR A 46 6.39 8.91 -18.40
C TYR A 46 6.31 8.12 -19.72
N LEU A 47 6.28 6.78 -19.66
CA LEU A 47 6.07 5.94 -20.84
C LEU A 47 4.68 6.19 -21.47
N HIS A 48 3.64 6.32 -20.65
CA HIS A 48 2.29 6.65 -21.13
C HIS A 48 2.23 8.05 -21.72
N GLN A 49 2.83 9.05 -21.06
CA GLN A 49 2.91 10.41 -21.59
C GLN A 49 3.64 10.47 -22.94
N HIS A 50 4.71 9.70 -23.13
CA HIS A 50 5.41 9.65 -24.41
C HIS A 50 4.58 9.00 -25.52
N LYS A 51 3.80 7.96 -25.20
CA LYS A 51 2.88 7.30 -26.15
C LYS A 51 1.68 8.15 -26.54
N GLU A 52 1.23 9.06 -25.69
CA GLU A 52 0.09 9.96 -25.99
C GLU A 52 0.51 11.17 -26.84
N LEU A 53 1.81 11.43 -26.97
CA LEU A 53 2.37 12.52 -27.78
C LEU A 53 2.77 12.08 -29.20
N GLU A 54 2.73 10.77 -29.49
CA GLU A 54 2.92 10.18 -30.83
C GLU A 54 1.57 9.93 -31.52
#